data_AF-A0A415G2Y6-F1
#
_entry.id   AF-A0A415G2Y6-F1
#
_cell.length_a   1.000
_cell.length_b   1.000
_cell.length_c   1.000
_cell.angle_alpha   90.00
_cell.angle_beta   90.00
_cell.angle_gamma   90.00
#
_symmetry.space_group_name_H-M   'P 1'
#
loop_
_entity.id
_entity.type
_entity.pdbx_description
1 polymer ?
#
loop_
_entity_poly.entity_id
_entity_poly.type
_entity_poly.pdbx_seq_one_letter_code
_entity_poly.pdbx_strand_id
1 'polypeptide(L)'
;MKKICPNCGVENEENAKFCMNCAAKLSEEITENTTKNENKFYRKLIPIIIIVMVFIAILSIILINKYKEKEKAALIYKEKESA
;
A
#
# COMPACT_ATOMS: atom_id res chain seq x y z
N MET A 1 -23.36 7.11 -30.52
CA MET A 1 -24.09 5.82 -30.59
C MET A 1 -25.32 5.92 -29.69
N LYS A 2 -26.25 4.96 -29.71
CA LYS A 2 -27.42 4.96 -28.83
C LYS A 2 -27.55 3.60 -28.17
N LYS A 3 -28.09 3.55 -26.94
CA LYS A 3 -28.24 2.31 -26.16
C LYS A 3 -29.70 1.96 -25.92
N ILE A 4 -30.04 0.71 -26.16
CA ILE A 4 -31.39 0.20 -25.92
C ILE A 4 -31.47 -0.32 -24.48
N CYS A 5 -32.49 0.13 -23.74
CA CYS A 5 -32.71 -0.32 -22.37
C CYS A 5 -33.13 -1.81 -22.37
N PRO A 6 -32.44 -2.70 -21.63
CA PRO A 6 -32.80 -4.11 -21.57
C PRO A 6 -34.10 -4.38 -20.82
N ASN A 7 -34.59 -3.42 -20.03
CA ASN A 7 -35.81 -3.59 -19.23
C ASN A 7 -37.07 -3.14 -19.98
N CYS A 8 -37.00 -2.07 -20.77
CA CYS A 8 -38.18 -1.52 -21.45
C CYS A 8 -38.01 -1.26 -22.95
N GLY A 9 -36.85 -1.56 -23.53
CA GLY A 9 -36.59 -1.43 -24.97
C GLY A 9 -36.45 0.01 -25.50
N VAL A 10 -36.52 1.03 -24.62
CA VAL A 10 -36.39 2.42 -25.06
C VAL A 10 -34.95 2.73 -25.45
N GLU A 11 -34.78 3.55 -26.48
CA GLU A 11 -33.49 4.07 -26.88
C GLU A 11 -33.06 5.23 -25.99
N ASN A 12 -31.81 5.22 -25.53
CA ASN A 12 -31.23 6.23 -24.65
C ASN A 12 -29.89 6.72 -25.21
N GLU A 13 -29.46 7.89 -24.75
CA GLU A 13 -28.13 8.43 -25.03
C GLU A 13 -27.03 7.47 -24.57
N GLU A 14 -25.92 7.41 -25.30
CA GLU A 14 -24.78 6.52 -25.02
C GLU A 14 -24.28 6.66 -23.56
N ASN A 15 -24.21 7.90 -23.07
CA ASN A 15 -23.72 8.26 -21.74
C ASN A 15 -24.83 8.32 -20.67
N ALA A 16 -26.04 7.83 -20.95
CA ALA A 16 -27.14 7.90 -19.98
C ALA A 16 -27.01 6.85 -18.86
N LYS A 17 -26.59 7.22 -17.65
CA LYS A 17 -26.47 6.27 -16.50
C LYS A 17 -27.75 5.49 -16.19
N PHE A 18 -28.90 6.06 -16.51
CA PHE A 18 -30.22 5.52 -16.23
C PHE A 18 -31.13 5.67 -17.45
N CYS A 19 -32.11 4.78 -17.54
CA CYS A 19 -33.13 4.80 -18.57
C CYS A 19 -34.08 5.99 -18.36
N MET A 20 -34.28 6.79 -19.41
CA MET A 20 -35.15 7.96 -19.36
C MET A 20 -36.64 7.61 -19.19
N ASN A 21 -37.02 6.37 -19.52
CA ASN A 21 -38.41 5.92 -19.45
C ASN A 21 -38.74 5.14 -18.18
N CYS A 22 -37.87 4.21 -17.77
CA CYS A 22 -38.16 3.29 -16.66
C CYS A 22 -37.18 3.41 -15.48
N ALA A 23 -36.25 4.37 -15.51
CA ALA A 23 -35.21 4.59 -14.49
C ALA A 23 -34.27 3.40 -14.21
N ALA A 24 -34.36 2.31 -15.00
CA ALA A 24 -33.42 1.19 -14.89
C ALA A 24 -31.99 1.66 -15.13
N LYS A 25 -31.04 1.22 -14.30
CA LYS A 25 -29.62 1.52 -14.48
C LYS A 25 -29.16 0.93 -15.81
N LEU A 26 -28.64 1.78 -16.69
CA LEU A 26 -28.06 1.36 -17.95
C LEU A 26 -26.57 1.20 -17.66
N SER A 27 -26.13 -0.05 -17.50
CA SER A 27 -24.75 -0.36 -17.13
C SER A 27 -23.77 0.42 -18.00
N GLU A 28 -23.00 1.30 -17.36
CA GLU A 28 -21.84 1.93 -17.97
C GLU A 28 -20.66 1.02 -17.68
N GLU A 29 -20.26 0.21 -18.66
CA GLU A 29 -18.85 -0.15 -18.76
C GLU A 29 -18.13 1.04 -19.40
N ILE A 30 -18.02 2.13 -18.64
CA ILE A 30 -16.98 3.11 -18.92
C ILE A 30 -15.79 2.66 -18.09
N THR A 31 -14.84 2.09 -18.80
CA THR A 31 -13.46 1.86 -18.38
C THR A 31 -12.95 3.04 -17.57
N GLU A 32 -13.01 2.92 -16.25
CA GLU A 32 -12.17 3.67 -15.34
C GLU A 32 -10.72 3.16 -15.50
N ASN A 33 -10.10 3.52 -16.62
CA ASN A 33 -8.64 3.57 -16.74
C ASN A 33 -8.08 4.79 -15.97
N THR A 34 -8.65 5.08 -14.80
CA THR A 34 -8.21 6.11 -13.84
C THR A 34 -8.55 5.72 -12.40
N THR A 35 -8.43 4.44 -12.06
CA THR A 35 -8.14 4.04 -10.67
C THR A 35 -6.77 3.40 -10.65
N LYS A 36 -5.81 4.09 -10.02
CA LYS A 36 -5.15 3.63 -8.81
C LYS A 36 -5.05 2.11 -8.76
N ASN A 37 -3.83 1.62 -8.71
CA ASN A 37 -3.48 0.27 -8.31
C ASN A 37 -4.00 -0.01 -6.89
N GLU A 38 -5.31 -0.24 -6.77
CA GLU A 38 -6.00 -0.71 -5.57
C GLU A 38 -5.87 -2.24 -5.51
N ASN A 39 -4.66 -2.79 -5.75
CA ASN A 39 -4.41 -4.14 -5.28
C ASN A 39 -4.51 -4.07 -3.76
N LYS A 40 -5.64 -4.53 -3.21
CA LYS A 40 -5.92 -4.70 -1.77
C LYS A 40 -4.75 -5.37 -1.02
N PHE A 41 -3.92 -6.11 -1.76
CA PHE A 41 -2.64 -6.66 -1.37
C PHE A 41 -1.60 -5.61 -0.95
N TYR A 42 -1.30 -4.59 -1.76
CA TYR A 42 -0.29 -3.57 -1.42
C TYR A 42 -0.71 -2.72 -0.22
N ARG A 43 -2.01 -2.44 -0.09
CA ARG A 43 -2.54 -1.75 1.09
C ARG A 43 -2.28 -2.52 2.40
N LYS A 44 -2.19 -3.85 2.34
CA LYS A 44 -1.79 -4.69 3.47
C LYS A 44 -0.28 -4.91 3.57
N LEU A 45 0.45 -4.88 2.46
CA LEU A 45 1.89 -5.10 2.41
C LEU A 45 2.71 -3.88 2.89
N ILE A 46 2.24 -2.65 2.62
CA ILE A 46 2.89 -1.40 3.05
C ILE A 46 3.18 -1.37 4.57
N PRO A 47 2.21 -1.61 5.48
CA PRO A 47 2.51 -1.60 6.92
C PRO A 47 3.48 -2.70 7.34
N ILE A 48 3.44 -3.88 6.69
CA ILE A 48 4.36 -4.99 6.98
C ILE A 48 5.80 -4.57 6.63
N ILE A 49 6.01 -3.95 5.46
CA ILE A 49 7.33 -3.47 5.04
C ILE A 49 7.85 -2.39 6.00
N ILE A 50 7.00 -1.45 6.42
CA ILE A 50 7.39 -0.40 7.39
C ILE A 50 7.80 -1.02 8.72
N ILE A 51 7.04 -1.99 9.22
CA ILE A 51 7.37 -2.68 10.47
C ILE A 51 8.72 -3.39 10.35
N VAL A 52 8.95 -4.14 9.27
CA VAL A 52 10.23 -4.84 9.04
C VAL A 52 11.39 -3.85 8.98
N MET A 53 11.24 -2.73 8.28
CA MET A 53 12.27 -1.69 8.19
C MET A 53 12.61 -1.09 9.56
N VAL A 54 11.60 -0.81 10.39
CA VAL A 54 11.79 -0.31 11.76
C VAL A 54 12.50 -1.36 12.62
N PHE A 55 12.12 -2.64 12.53
CA PHE A 55 12.81 -3.71 13.25
C PHE A 55 14.28 -3.82 12.84
N ILE A 56 14.61 -3.75 11.56
CA ILE A 56 16.00 -3.78 11.08
C ILE A 56 16.79 -2.58 11.63
N ALA A 57 16.19 -1.39 11.64
CA ALA A 57 16.83 -0.20 12.21
C ALA A 57 17.08 -0.37 13.72
N ILE A 58 16.10 -0.87 14.48
CA ILE A 58 16.25 -1.13 15.92
C ILE A 58 17.34 -2.18 16.18
N LEU A 59 17.35 -3.29 15.42
CA LEU A 59 18.39 -4.31 15.54
C LEU A 59 19.77 -3.74 15.26
N SER A 60 19.90 -2.90 14.23
CA SER A 60 21.15 -2.22 13.90
C SER A 60 21.63 -1.33 15.05
N ILE A 61 20.73 -0.56 15.67
CA ILE A 61 21.05 0.28 16.84
C ILE A 61 21.52 -0.58 18.02
N ILE A 62 20.83 -1.69 18.31
CA ILE A 62 21.21 -2.62 19.39
C ILE A 62 22.61 -3.19 19.13
N LEU A 63 22.89 -3.61 17.89
CA LEU A 63 24.20 -4.15 17.52
C LEU A 63 25.32 -3.10 17.66
N ILE A 64 25.08 -1.87 17.22
CA ILE A 64 26.02 -0.75 17.37
C ILE A 64 26.34 -0.52 18.85
N ASN A 65 25.30 -0.48 19.70
CA ASN A 65 25.49 -0.31 21.15
C ASN A 65 26.33 -1.44 21.74
N LYS A 66 26.01 -2.70 21.40
CA LYS A 66 26.76 -3.87 21.87
C LYS A 66 28.21 -3.86 21.38
N TYR A 67 28.46 -3.44 20.14
CA TYR A 67 29.81 -3.32 19.60
C TYR A 67 30.61 -2.25 20.37
N LYS A 68 29.99 -1.11 20.63
CA LYS A 68 30.60 -0.01 21.40
C LYS A 68 30.93 -0.41 22.84
N GLU A 69 30.08 -1.23 23.48
CA GLU A 69 30.39 -1.77 24.81
C GLU A 69 31.61 -2.69 24.79
N LYS A 70 31.71 -3.58 23.79
CA LYS A 70 32.87 -4.46 23.63
C LYS A 70 34.16 -3.66 23.41
N GLU A 71 34.11 -2.61 22.60
CA GLU A 71 35.27 -1.73 22.36
C GLU A 71 35.74 -1.07 23.67
N LYS A 72 34.81 -0.49 24.46
CA LYS A 72 35.14 0.09 25.76
C LYS A 72 35.75 -0.95 26.72
N ALA A 73 35.18 -2.15 26.79
CA ALA A 73 35.71 -3.22 27.64
C ALA A 73 37.13 -3.63 27.25
N ALA A 74 37.42 -3.68 25.94
CA ALA A 74 38.76 -3.97 25.43
C ALA A 74 39.77 -2.87 25.78
N LEU A 75 39.36 -1.60 25.74
CA LEU A 75 40.22 -0.48 26.16
C LEU A 75 40.55 -0.55 27.65
N ILE A 76 39.55 -0.82 28.51
CA ILE A 76 39.75 -0.98 29.96
C ILE A 76 40.69 -2.15 30.27
N TYR A 77 40.55 -3.27 29.54
CA TYR A 77 41.44 -4.42 29.71
C TYR A 77 42.90 -4.07 29.38
N LYS A 78 43.13 -3.35 28.29
CA LYS A 78 44.49 -2.90 27.89
C LYS A 78 45.11 -1.95 28.91
N GLU A 79 44.32 -1.04 29.47
CA GLU A 79 44.79 -0.11 30.51
C GLU A 79 45.24 -0.85 31.79
N LYS A 80 44.49 -1.88 32.19
CA LYS A 80 44.85 -2.73 33.34
C LYS A 80 46.12 -3.56 33.16
N GLU A 81 46.48 -3.91 31.93
CA GLU A 81 47.72 -4.66 31.64
C GLU A 81 48.96 -3.75 31.61
N SER A 82 48.75 -2.44 31.42
CA SER A 82 49.82 -1.42 31.42
C SER A 82 50.10 -0.77 32.79
N ALA A 83 49.35 -1.15 33.84
CA ALA A 83 49.47 -0.64 35.21
C ALA A 83 50.06 -1.72 36.14
#